data_AF-A0A661CAG5-F1
#
_entry.id   AF-A0A661CAG5-F1
#
_cell.length_a   1.000
_cell.length_b   1.000
_cell.length_c   1.000
_cell.angle_alpha   90.00
_cell.angle_beta   90.00
_cell.angle_gamma   90.00
#
_symmetry.space_group_name_H-M   'P 1'
#
loop_
_entity.id
_entity.type
_entity.pdbx_description
1 polymer ?
#
loop_
_entity_poly.entity_id
_entity_poly.type
_entity_poly.pdbx_seq_one_letter_code
_entity_poly.pdbx_strand_id
1 'polypeptide(L)'
;MNIQIVRGDYPFMFSGTIDKRLPAMERVLFVHHGTQQRLYPFALVSESGVINDALGKLKIAIFGKQGTLSALDAKQIKKSKQIVSVTAWSRQLDDQILSFEFTDNQIRDRETGSQWNMLGKVTSGSYIGRQLNEVDSGVHFAFALLAFHPDSDSYQRP
;
A
#
# COMPACT_ATOMS: atom_id res chain seq x y z
N MET A 1 -1.27 33.18 23.32
CA MET A 1 -1.71 32.38 22.16
C MET A 1 -1.94 30.96 22.66
N ASN A 2 -3.19 30.60 22.93
CA ASN A 2 -3.55 29.34 23.59
C ASN A 2 -3.59 28.22 22.55
N ILE A 3 -2.69 27.26 22.66
CA ILE A 3 -2.71 26.03 21.86
C ILE A 3 -3.48 25.00 22.67
N GLN A 4 -4.71 24.72 22.26
CA GLN A 4 -5.45 23.57 22.78
C GLN A 4 -4.81 22.29 22.24
N ILE A 5 -4.27 21.48 23.15
CA ILE A 5 -3.75 20.15 22.84
C ILE A 5 -4.94 19.20 22.77
N VAL A 6 -5.31 18.78 21.55
CA VAL A 6 -6.28 17.71 21.36
C VAL A 6 -5.60 16.39 21.71
N ARG A 7 -6.00 15.79 22.83
CA ARG A 7 -5.58 14.44 23.26
C ARG A 7 -6.14 13.39 22.29
N GLY A 8 -5.32 12.96 21.33
CA GLY A 8 -5.66 11.87 20.41
C GLY A 8 -4.57 11.50 19.40
N ASP A 9 -3.70 12.45 19.04
CA ASP A 9 -2.86 12.34 17.83
C ASP A 9 -1.37 12.06 18.06
N TYR A 10 -0.95 11.55 19.22
CA TYR A 10 0.47 11.28 19.49
C TYR A 10 0.72 9.79 19.78
N PRO A 11 1.63 9.11 19.06
CA PRO A 11 2.15 7.82 19.48
C PRO A 11 2.81 7.96 20.86
N PHE A 12 2.50 7.04 21.76
CA PHE A 12 3.07 7.04 23.11
C PHE A 12 4.61 7.00 23.03
N MET A 13 5.28 7.96 23.69
CA MET A 13 6.74 8.17 23.71
C MET A 13 7.41 8.69 22.41
N PHE A 14 6.66 9.30 21.47
CA PHE A 14 7.29 10.03 20.36
C PHE A 14 7.55 11.50 20.73
N SER A 15 8.80 11.94 20.67
CA SER A 15 9.23 13.33 20.96
C SER A 15 9.67 14.12 19.72
N GLY A 16 9.42 13.60 18.51
CA GLY A 16 9.73 14.28 17.25
C GLY A 16 8.58 15.14 16.71
N THR A 17 8.84 15.88 15.62
CA THR A 17 7.80 16.58 14.87
C THR A 17 6.96 15.60 14.08
N ILE A 18 5.65 15.54 14.35
CA ILE A 18 4.70 14.80 13.52
C ILE A 18 4.60 15.50 12.17
N ASP A 19 4.83 14.76 11.10
CA ASP A 19 4.56 15.24 9.76
C ASP A 19 3.04 15.38 9.56
N LYS A 20 2.58 16.63 9.40
CA LYS A 20 1.15 16.95 9.23
C LYS A 20 0.55 16.43 7.93
N ARG A 21 1.36 15.94 6.98
CA ARG A 21 0.89 15.38 5.71
C ARG A 21 0.10 14.09 5.90
N LEU A 22 0.33 13.36 6.99
CA LEU A 22 -0.32 12.07 7.27
C LEU A 22 -0.80 12.01 8.73
N PRO A 23 -1.93 11.36 9.01
CA PRO A 23 -2.36 11.09 10.38
C PRO A 23 -1.26 10.38 11.18
N ALA A 24 -1.15 10.68 12.47
CA ALA A 24 -0.03 10.24 13.31
C ALA A 24 0.14 8.72 13.44
N MET A 25 -0.90 7.93 13.13
CA MET A 25 -0.87 6.46 13.13
C MET A 25 -1.18 5.85 11.76
N GLU A 26 -1.07 6.63 10.68
CA GLU A 26 -1.29 6.11 9.32
C GLU A 26 -0.24 5.05 8.97
N ARG A 27 -0.70 3.91 8.45
CA ARG A 27 0.17 2.90 7.85
C ARG A 27 0.42 3.26 6.40
N VAL A 28 1.67 3.19 6.00
CA VAL A 28 2.10 3.43 4.63
C VAL A 28 2.83 2.21 4.12
N LEU A 29 2.68 1.92 2.84
CA LEU A 29 3.65 1.11 2.13
C LEU A 29 4.73 2.05 1.62
N PHE A 30 5.97 1.84 2.03
CA PHE A 30 7.13 2.49 1.47
C PHE A 30 7.63 1.66 0.29
N VAL A 31 7.85 2.29 -0.86
CA VAL A 31 8.52 1.67 -1.99
C VAL A 31 9.75 2.49 -2.31
N HIS A 32 10.88 1.83 -2.50
CA HIS A 32 12.12 2.49 -2.90
C HIS A 32 12.77 1.77 -4.07
N HIS A 33 13.43 2.53 -4.94
CA HIS A 33 14.17 2.00 -6.07
C HIS A 33 15.30 2.97 -6.46
N GLY A 34 16.54 2.56 -6.20
CA GLY A 34 17.70 3.45 -6.32
C GLY A 34 17.56 4.66 -5.40
N THR A 35 17.53 5.86 -5.97
CA THR A 35 17.34 7.12 -5.22
C THR A 35 15.88 7.57 -5.13
N GLN A 36 14.96 6.86 -5.78
CA GLN A 36 13.54 7.22 -5.79
C GLN A 36 12.82 6.50 -4.65
N GLN A 37 11.92 7.20 -3.98
CA GLN A 37 11.16 6.66 -2.87
C GLN A 37 9.76 7.28 -2.82
N ARG A 38 8.75 6.50 -2.42
CA ARG A 38 7.37 6.99 -2.29
C ARG A 38 6.60 6.26 -1.20
N LEU A 39 5.74 6.98 -0.51
CA LEU A 39 4.78 6.47 0.46
C LEU A 39 3.43 6.24 -0.20
N TYR A 40 2.81 5.09 0.05
CA TYR A 40 1.43 4.80 -0.36
C TYR A 40 0.58 4.62 0.90
N PRO A 41 -0.21 5.64 1.29
CA PRO A 41 -1.12 5.56 2.43
C PRO A 41 -2.12 4.42 2.28
N PHE A 42 -2.24 3.58 3.30
CA PHE A 42 -3.11 2.41 3.28
C PHE A 42 -4.56 2.81 3.02
N ALA A 43 -5.02 3.96 3.51
CA ALA A 43 -6.35 4.48 3.23
C ALA A 43 -6.60 4.63 1.72
N LEU A 44 -5.66 5.23 0.99
CA LEU A 44 -5.77 5.44 -0.46
C LEU A 44 -5.72 4.11 -1.22
N VAL A 45 -4.82 3.20 -0.85
CA VAL A 45 -4.75 1.88 -1.50
C VAL A 45 -6.03 1.09 -1.24
N SER A 46 -6.57 1.14 -0.02
CA SER A 46 -7.80 0.40 0.33
C SER A 46 -9.02 0.90 -0.41
N GLU A 47 -9.11 2.21 -0.64
CA GLU A 47 -10.21 2.82 -1.36
C GLU A 47 -10.13 2.52 -2.87
N SER A 48 -8.93 2.53 -3.44
CA SER A 48 -8.72 2.25 -4.86
C SER A 48 -8.68 0.75 -5.20
N GLY A 49 -8.33 -0.11 -4.25
CA GLY A 49 -8.05 -1.54 -4.44
C GLY A 49 -6.74 -1.81 -5.19
N VAL A 50 -6.48 -1.05 -6.25
CA VAL A 50 -5.24 -1.10 -7.03
C VAL A 50 -4.78 0.31 -7.38
N ILE A 51 -3.47 0.55 -7.33
CA ILE A 51 -2.82 1.76 -7.85
C ILE A 51 -1.78 1.34 -8.89
N ASN A 52 -1.88 1.87 -10.11
CA ASN A 52 -0.81 1.78 -11.10
C ASN A 52 0.01 3.06 -11.06
N ASP A 53 1.32 2.94 -10.88
CA ASP A 53 2.20 4.09 -10.71
C ASP A 53 3.55 3.87 -11.42
N ALA A 54 4.37 4.92 -11.47
CA ALA A 54 5.74 4.88 -11.88
C ALA A 54 6.63 5.59 -10.84
N LEU A 55 7.63 4.87 -10.35
CA LEU A 55 8.70 5.39 -9.51
C LEU A 55 9.95 5.55 -10.38
N GLY A 56 10.06 6.71 -11.03
CA GLY A 56 11.03 6.94 -12.10
C GLY A 56 10.75 6.01 -13.29
N LYS A 57 11.71 5.13 -13.60
CA LYS A 57 11.57 4.12 -14.67
C LYS A 57 10.86 2.85 -14.22
N LEU A 58 10.80 2.58 -12.91
CA LEU A 58 10.17 1.38 -12.39
C LEU A 58 8.64 1.53 -12.47
N LYS A 59 8.00 0.67 -13.27
CA LYS A 59 6.55 0.61 -13.39
C LYS A 59 6.02 -0.30 -12.31
N ILE A 60 5.21 0.22 -11.40
CA ILE A 60 4.75 -0.52 -10.24
C ILE A 60 3.22 -0.60 -10.17
N ALA A 61 2.73 -1.67 -9.58
CA ALA A 61 1.35 -1.81 -9.17
C ALA A 61 1.29 -2.10 -7.67
N ILE A 62 0.46 -1.34 -6.96
CA ILE A 62 0.19 -1.53 -5.54
C ILE A 62 -1.18 -2.19 -5.42
N PHE A 63 -1.21 -3.37 -4.80
CA PHE A 63 -2.44 -4.12 -4.55
C PHE A 63 -2.86 -3.93 -3.10
N GLY A 64 -4.12 -3.56 -2.88
CA GLY A 64 -4.74 -3.42 -1.58
C GLY A 64 -5.95 -4.32 -1.45
N LYS A 65 -6.06 -5.02 -0.33
CA LYS A 65 -7.27 -5.76 0.02
C LYS A 65 -7.63 -5.50 1.48
N GLN A 66 -8.88 -5.14 1.72
CA GLN A 66 -9.44 -5.14 3.06
C GLN A 66 -9.48 -6.60 3.54
N GLY A 67 -8.71 -6.92 4.59
CA GLY A 67 -8.68 -8.27 5.14
C GLY A 67 -10.02 -8.67 5.74
N THR A 68 -10.36 -9.94 5.61
CA THR A 68 -11.42 -10.60 6.36
C THR A 68 -10.95 -10.80 7.81
N LEU A 69 -11.84 -10.53 8.77
CA LEU A 69 -11.64 -10.86 10.19
C LEU A 69 -11.23 -12.34 10.31
N SER A 70 -10.04 -12.61 10.85
CA SER A 70 -9.60 -13.98 11.07
C SER A 70 -10.51 -14.65 12.10
N ALA A 71 -11.13 -15.77 11.73
CA ALA A 71 -12.10 -16.52 12.53
C ALA A 71 -11.49 -17.29 13.72
N LEU A 72 -10.33 -16.87 14.23
CA LEU A 72 -9.71 -17.47 15.41
C LEU A 72 -9.94 -16.64 16.69
N ASP A 73 -10.26 -15.34 16.58
CA ASP A 73 -10.21 -14.39 17.71
C ASP A 73 -11.52 -13.61 17.93
N ALA A 74 -12.66 -14.23 17.58
CA ALA A 74 -13.98 -13.59 17.65
C ALA A 74 -14.39 -13.07 19.05
N LYS A 75 -13.68 -13.45 20.12
CA LYS A 75 -13.95 -12.98 21.49
C LYS A 75 -13.06 -11.84 21.97
N GLN A 76 -11.95 -11.51 21.31
CA GLN A 76 -11.08 -10.36 21.69
C GLN A 76 -11.09 -9.21 20.66
N ILE A 77 -11.69 -9.43 19.49
CA ILE A 77 -11.72 -8.47 18.38
C ILE A 77 -13.03 -7.67 18.40
N LYS A 78 -13.19 -6.76 19.36
CA LYS A 78 -14.02 -5.56 19.14
C LYS A 78 -13.15 -4.32 18.82
N LYS A 79 -11.82 -4.49 18.74
CA LYS A 79 -10.84 -3.42 18.51
C LYS A 79 -9.79 -3.67 17.42
N SER A 80 -9.67 -4.87 16.84
CA SER A 80 -8.72 -5.05 15.73
C SER A 80 -9.34 -4.51 14.45
N LYS A 81 -9.06 -3.23 14.18
CA LYS A 81 -9.31 -2.57 12.89
C LYS A 81 -8.94 -3.53 11.76
N GLN A 82 -9.81 -3.62 10.75
CA GLN A 82 -9.62 -4.45 9.55
C GLN A 82 -8.15 -4.44 9.12
N ILE A 83 -7.53 -5.63 9.05
CA ILE A 83 -6.15 -5.76 8.62
C ILE A 83 -6.16 -5.54 7.10
N VAL A 84 -5.90 -4.33 6.66
CA VAL A 84 -5.61 -4.06 5.25
C VAL A 84 -4.25 -4.69 4.94
N SER A 85 -4.22 -5.52 3.92
CA SER A 85 -2.98 -6.03 3.33
C SER A 85 -2.66 -5.21 2.09
N VAL A 86 -1.44 -4.71 2.00
CA VAL A 86 -0.92 -3.94 0.86
C VAL A 86 0.38 -4.58 0.38
N THR A 87 0.51 -4.81 -0.92
CA THR A 87 1.71 -5.35 -1.57
C THR A 87 2.10 -4.52 -2.79
N ALA A 88 3.38 -4.50 -3.15
CA ALA A 88 3.89 -3.80 -4.33
C ALA A 88 4.57 -4.78 -5.28
N TRP A 89 4.36 -4.57 -6.58
CA TRP A 89 4.87 -5.42 -7.64
C TRP A 89 5.39 -4.58 -8.80
N SER A 90 6.39 -5.09 -9.52
CA SER A 90 6.67 -4.60 -10.86
C SER A 90 5.51 -4.99 -11.76
N ARG A 91 4.91 -4.02 -12.45
CA ARG A 91 3.86 -4.30 -13.45
C ARG A 91 4.42 -4.65 -14.82
N GLN A 92 5.73 -4.80 -14.94
CA GLN A 92 6.36 -5.35 -16.14
C GLN A 92 6.42 -6.87 -16.07
N LEU A 93 5.79 -7.52 -17.03
CA LEU A 93 5.83 -8.96 -17.24
C LEU A 93 6.42 -9.22 -18.63
N ASP A 94 7.62 -9.80 -18.67
CA ASP A 94 8.43 -9.91 -19.89
C ASP A 94 8.63 -8.52 -20.55
N ASP A 95 8.22 -8.39 -21.82
CA ASP A 95 8.32 -7.16 -22.61
C ASP A 95 7.06 -6.28 -22.51
N GLN A 96 6.10 -6.64 -21.66
CA GLN A 96 4.81 -5.95 -21.55
C GLN A 96 4.64 -5.26 -20.20
N ILE A 97 4.13 -4.04 -20.24
CA ILE A 97 3.73 -3.30 -19.04
C ILE A 97 2.22 -3.49 -18.87
N LEU A 98 1.84 -4.22 -17.83
CA LEU A 98 0.44 -4.48 -17.50
C LEU A 98 -0.18 -3.31 -16.75
N SER A 99 -1.48 -3.15 -16.92
CA SER A 99 -2.30 -2.16 -16.23
C SER A 99 -3.37 -2.89 -15.46
N PHE A 100 -3.41 -2.67 -14.15
CA PHE A 100 -4.29 -3.42 -13.27
C PHE A 100 -5.53 -2.63 -12.90
N GLU A 101 -6.63 -3.33 -12.65
CA GLU A 101 -7.84 -2.78 -12.10
C GLU A 101 -8.41 -3.68 -11.01
N PHE A 102 -9.19 -3.08 -10.13
CA PHE A 102 -9.91 -3.79 -9.09
C PHE A 102 -11.41 -3.73 -9.37
N THR A 103 -11.98 -4.84 -9.85
CA THR A 103 -13.38 -4.97 -10.23
C THR A 103 -13.94 -6.28 -9.69
N ASP A 104 -15.19 -6.28 -9.23
CA ASP A 104 -15.86 -7.46 -8.66
C ASP A 104 -15.05 -8.15 -7.55
N ASN A 105 -14.36 -7.36 -6.72
CA ASN A 105 -13.49 -7.84 -5.64
C ASN A 105 -12.32 -8.72 -6.13
N GLN A 106 -11.89 -8.53 -7.39
CA GLN A 106 -10.76 -9.22 -8.02
C GLN A 106 -9.79 -8.21 -8.63
N ILE A 107 -8.50 -8.56 -8.63
CA ILE A 107 -7.47 -7.80 -9.34
C ILE A 107 -7.35 -8.41 -10.73
N ARG A 108 -7.44 -7.59 -11.78
CA ARG A 108 -7.34 -8.02 -13.17
C ARG A 108 -6.34 -7.15 -13.93
N ASP A 109 -5.58 -7.74 -14.84
CA ASP A 109 -4.89 -6.95 -15.87
C ASP A 109 -5.86 -6.60 -17.01
N ARG A 110 -5.72 -5.41 -17.58
CA ARG A 110 -6.57 -4.92 -18.67
C ARG A 110 -6.22 -5.52 -20.02
N GLU A 111 -5.00 -6.01 -20.15
CA GLU A 111 -4.44 -6.46 -21.41
C GLU A 111 -4.97 -7.85 -21.81
N THR A 112 -5.22 -8.73 -20.83
CA THR A 112 -5.70 -10.09 -21.06
C THR A 112 -6.94 -10.44 -20.23
N GLY A 113 -7.25 -9.66 -19.20
CA GLY A 113 -8.32 -9.97 -18.25
C GLY A 113 -7.96 -11.08 -17.25
N SER A 114 -6.68 -11.48 -17.16
CA SER A 114 -6.24 -12.50 -16.21
C SER A 114 -6.43 -11.98 -14.78
N GLN A 115 -6.78 -12.89 -13.87
CA GLN A 115 -7.01 -12.55 -12.46
C GLN A 115 -5.75 -12.79 -11.65
N TRP A 116 -5.50 -11.90 -10.70
CA TRP A 116 -4.31 -11.89 -9.87
C TRP A 116 -4.67 -11.89 -8.39
N ASN A 117 -3.87 -12.57 -7.57
CA ASN A 117 -4.00 -12.49 -6.12
C ASN A 117 -3.04 -11.45 -5.51
N MET A 118 -3.16 -11.23 -4.20
CA MET A 118 -2.31 -10.28 -3.46
C MET A 118 -0.82 -10.61 -3.46
N LEU A 119 -0.45 -11.84 -3.83
CA LEU A 119 0.94 -12.31 -3.92
C LEU A 119 1.51 -12.13 -5.34
N GLY A 120 0.84 -11.35 -6.19
CA GLY A 120 1.27 -11.11 -7.57
C GLY A 120 1.20 -12.36 -8.45
N LYS A 121 0.44 -13.41 -8.06
CA LYS A 121 0.29 -14.64 -8.85
C LYS A 121 -1.02 -14.65 -9.61
N VAL A 122 -0.97 -15.17 -10.84
CA VAL A 122 -2.17 -15.36 -11.65
C VAL A 122 -2.98 -16.53 -11.12
N THR A 123 -4.29 -16.32 -10.94
CA THR A 123 -5.24 -17.31 -10.44
C THR A 123 -6.15 -17.85 -11.55
N SER A 124 -6.36 -17.10 -12.63
CA SER A 124 -7.08 -17.54 -13.83
C SER A 124 -6.76 -16.66 -15.04
N GLY A 125 -7.01 -17.14 -16.25
CA GLY A 125 -6.79 -16.42 -17.50
C GLY A 125 -5.51 -16.83 -18.23
N SER A 126 -5.17 -16.07 -19.27
CA SER A 126 -4.10 -16.40 -20.22
C SER A 126 -2.70 -16.46 -19.60
N TYR A 127 -2.47 -15.75 -18.48
CA TYR A 127 -1.19 -15.77 -17.78
C TYR A 127 -1.09 -16.80 -16.64
N ILE A 128 -1.94 -17.84 -16.61
CA ILE A 128 -1.91 -18.83 -15.53
C ILE A 128 -0.50 -19.40 -15.30
N GLY A 129 -0.09 -19.50 -14.03
CA GLY A 129 1.24 -19.96 -13.63
C GLY A 129 2.32 -18.86 -13.61
N ARG A 130 2.03 -17.64 -14.10
CA ARG A 130 2.94 -16.50 -14.02
C ARG A 130 2.84 -15.79 -12.66
N GLN A 131 3.90 -15.08 -12.31
CA GLN A 131 3.99 -14.24 -11.11
C GLN A 131 4.71 -12.93 -11.45
N LEU A 132 4.29 -11.83 -10.83
CA LEU A 132 4.98 -10.54 -10.92
C LEU A 132 6.25 -10.54 -10.08
N ASN A 133 7.22 -9.74 -10.51
CA ASN A 133 8.44 -9.53 -9.73
C ASN A 133 8.15 -8.62 -8.53
N GLU A 134 8.67 -8.97 -7.36
CA GLU A 134 8.64 -8.13 -6.17
C GLU A 134 9.43 -6.85 -6.40
N VAL A 135 9.02 -5.78 -5.71
CA VAL A 135 9.79 -4.54 -5.63
C VAL A 135 10.12 -4.26 -4.18
N ASP A 136 11.28 -3.64 -3.94
CA ASP A 136 11.73 -3.32 -2.60
C ASP A 136 10.72 -2.40 -1.91
N SER A 137 10.04 -2.96 -0.91
CA SER A 137 8.96 -2.29 -0.22
C SER A 137 8.79 -2.80 1.20
N GLY A 138 8.20 -1.97 2.06
CA GLY A 138 7.98 -2.27 3.46
C GLY A 138 6.77 -1.54 4.01
N VAL A 139 6.06 -2.18 4.93
CA VAL A 139 4.94 -1.54 5.63
C VAL A 139 5.45 -0.88 6.90
N HIS A 140 5.20 0.42 7.04
CA HIS A 140 5.65 1.21 8.17
C HIS A 140 4.51 2.08 8.72
N PHE A 141 4.69 2.57 9.94
CA PHE A 141 3.94 3.74 10.38
C PHE A 141 4.59 5.00 9.79
N ALA A 142 3.78 5.90 9.24
CA ALA A 142 4.24 7.11 8.57
C ALA A 142 5.19 7.93 9.44
N PHE A 143 4.84 8.18 10.70
CA PHE A 143 5.64 8.99 11.62
C PHE A 143 7.05 8.40 11.84
N ALA A 144 7.16 7.07 11.95
CA ALA A 144 8.43 6.41 12.21
C ALA A 144 9.31 6.44 10.96
N LEU A 145 8.72 6.17 9.79
CA LEU A 145 9.44 6.17 8.53
C LEU A 145 9.92 7.58 8.15
N LEU A 146 9.06 8.60 8.29
CA LEU A 146 9.38 9.99 7.96
C LEU A 146 10.45 10.59 8.89
N ALA A 147 10.68 10.02 10.08
CA ALA A 147 11.82 10.39 10.92
C ALA A 147 13.17 10.00 10.29
N PHE A 148 13.21 8.95 9.45
CA PHE A 148 14.42 8.49 8.76
C PHE A 148 14.46 8.89 7.28
N HIS A 149 13.30 9.09 6.64
CA HIS A 149 13.15 9.43 5.23
C HIS A 149 12.25 10.65 5.04
N PRO A 150 12.62 11.84 5.56
CA PRO A 150 11.76 13.03 5.59
C PRO A 150 11.35 13.52 4.20
N ASP A 151 12.23 13.33 3.22
CA ASP A 151 12.03 13.75 1.82
C ASP A 151 11.19 12.75 1.01
N SER A 152 10.61 11.72 1.66
CA SER A 152 9.70 10.82 0.95
C SER A 152 8.43 11.54 0.55
N ASP A 153 8.12 11.48 -0.73
CA ASP A 153 6.85 11.95 -1.24
C ASP A 153 5.74 10.95 -0.91
N SER A 154 4.57 11.47 -0.52
CA SER A 154 3.36 10.65 -0.45
C SER A 154 2.69 10.63 -1.81
N TYR A 155 2.28 9.44 -2.24
CA TYR A 155 1.41 9.27 -3.40
C TYR A 155 0.16 10.12 -3.22
N GLN A 156 -0.21 10.82 -4.29
CA GLN A 156 -1.44 11.58 -4.43
C GLN A 156 -2.13 11.08 -5.69
N ARG A 157 -3.47 11.04 -5.67
CA ARG A 157 -4.20 10.75 -6.90
C ARG A 157 -3.94 11.85 -7.92
N PRO A 158 -3.69 11.50 -9.21
CA PRO A 158 -3.63 12.48 -10.28
C PRO A 158 -4.98 13.17 -10.52
#